data_AF-A0A963KKG5-F1
#
_entry.id   AF-A0A963KKG5-F1
#
_cell.length_a   1.000
_cell.length_b   1.000
_cell.length_c   1.000
_cell.angle_alpha   90.00
_cell.angle_beta   90.00
_cell.angle_gamma   90.00
#
_symmetry.space_group_name_H-M   'P 1'
#
loop_
_entity.id
_entity.type
_entity.pdbx_description
1 polymer ?
#
loop_
_entity_poly.entity_id
_entity_poly.type
_entity_poly.pdbx_seq_one_letter_code
_entity_poly.pdbx_strand_id
1 'polypeptide(L)'
;PAPIYTPAAKAAVGDHDENITYERTVEMIGPELAAQMRDTSIALYQAGAQIALAKGIIIADTKFEFGLDAQGRMVLMDEVMTPDSSRFWPLEAYAEGSNPPSYDKQFVRDWLEQVRIDGQAWNKRAPAPQVPADVIAATAAKYREALQRLTQPA
;
A
#
# COMPACT_ATOMS: atom_id res chain seq x y z
N PRO A 1 1.65 20.09 -7.20
CA PRO A 1 0.92 18.82 -7.43
C PRO A 1 -0.01 18.52 -6.24
N ALA A 2 -1.14 17.85 -6.48
CA ALA A 2 -2.06 17.41 -5.42
C ALA A 2 -2.26 15.89 -5.54
N PRO A 3 -2.56 15.19 -4.43
CA PRO A 3 -2.89 13.77 -4.47
C PRO A 3 -4.12 13.52 -5.36
N ILE A 4 -4.16 12.37 -6.02
CA ILE A 4 -5.24 11.98 -6.92
C ILE A 4 -5.95 10.74 -6.39
N TYR A 5 -7.23 10.61 -6.71
CA TYR A 5 -8.02 9.42 -6.39
C TYR A 5 -7.98 8.46 -7.56
N THR A 6 -7.40 7.29 -7.36
CA THR A 6 -7.26 6.23 -8.38
C THR A 6 -7.94 4.95 -7.89
N PRO A 7 -9.26 4.79 -8.13
CA PRO A 7 -10.02 3.65 -7.62
C PRO A 7 -9.67 2.36 -8.35
N ALA A 8 -9.76 1.25 -7.62
CA ALA A 8 -9.71 -0.09 -8.19
C ALA A 8 -10.95 -0.88 -7.74
N ALA A 9 -11.55 -1.63 -8.67
CA ALA A 9 -12.63 -2.56 -8.37
C ALA A 9 -12.03 -3.87 -7.87
N LYS A 10 -12.56 -4.38 -6.75
CA LYS A 10 -12.16 -5.66 -6.18
C LYS A 10 -12.55 -6.79 -7.13
N ALA A 11 -11.57 -7.56 -7.59
CA ALA A 11 -11.83 -8.69 -8.47
C ALA A 11 -12.29 -9.94 -7.68
N ALA A 12 -12.76 -10.97 -8.39
CA ALA A 12 -13.08 -12.25 -7.79
C ALA A 12 -11.82 -12.90 -7.17
N VAL A 13 -12.01 -13.81 -6.20
CA VAL A 13 -10.89 -14.49 -5.53
C VAL A 13 -10.05 -15.24 -6.56
N GLY A 14 -8.80 -14.79 -6.74
CA GLY A 14 -7.85 -15.36 -7.71
C GLY A 14 -7.45 -14.40 -8.84
N ASP A 15 -8.20 -13.31 -9.03
CA ASP A 15 -7.91 -12.28 -10.03
C ASP A 15 -7.31 -11.01 -9.40
N HIS A 16 -6.69 -10.17 -10.23
CA HIS A 16 -6.13 -8.89 -9.82
C HIS A 16 -7.19 -7.79 -9.83
N ASP A 17 -7.14 -6.89 -8.84
CA ASP A 17 -7.98 -5.68 -8.82
C ASP A 17 -7.75 -4.86 -10.10
N GLU A 18 -8.85 -4.33 -10.64
CA GLU A 18 -8.84 -3.57 -11.90
C GLU A 18 -8.96 -2.08 -11.61
N ASN A 19 -8.02 -1.27 -12.13
CA ASN A 19 -8.14 0.18 -12.06
C ASN A 19 -9.37 0.63 -12.85
N ILE A 20 -10.26 1.38 -12.19
CA ILE A 20 -11.47 1.92 -12.80
C ILE A 20 -11.42 3.45 -12.79
N THR A 21 -12.32 4.08 -13.54
CA THR A 21 -12.47 5.53 -13.49
C THR A 21 -13.35 5.95 -12.31
N TYR A 22 -13.32 7.24 -11.97
CA TYR A 22 -14.23 7.79 -10.97
C TYR A 22 -15.69 7.69 -11.44
N GLU A 23 -15.96 7.88 -12.73
CA GLU A 23 -17.30 7.72 -13.32
C GLU A 23 -17.81 6.30 -13.11
N ARG A 24 -16.95 5.29 -13.28
CA ARG A 24 -17.33 3.91 -12.99
C ARG A 24 -17.65 3.69 -11.51
N THR A 25 -16.94 4.35 -10.60
CA THR A 25 -17.27 4.34 -9.17
C THR A 25 -18.67 4.92 -8.94
N VAL A 26 -18.98 6.07 -9.55
CA VAL A 26 -20.30 6.73 -9.48
C VAL A 26 -21.41 5.82 -10.00
N GLU A 27 -21.20 5.13 -11.11
CA GLU A 27 -22.17 4.15 -11.64
C GLU A 27 -22.43 2.99 -10.68
N MET A 28 -21.40 2.56 -9.95
CA MET A 28 -21.49 1.40 -9.06
C MET A 28 -22.18 1.72 -7.73
N ILE A 29 -21.90 2.88 -7.14
CA ILE A 29 -22.32 3.18 -5.76
C ILE A 29 -23.13 4.47 -5.61
N GLY A 30 -23.40 5.16 -6.72
CA GLY A 30 -24.12 6.42 -6.76
C GLY A 30 -23.21 7.65 -6.53
N PRO A 31 -23.64 8.84 -7.01
CA PRO A 31 -22.80 10.04 -7.04
C PRO A 31 -22.45 10.58 -5.65
N GLU A 32 -23.38 10.52 -4.69
CA GLU A 32 -23.17 11.06 -3.34
C GLU A 32 -22.11 10.25 -2.58
N LEU A 33 -22.26 8.92 -2.57
CA LEU A 33 -21.32 8.02 -1.88
C LEU A 33 -19.95 7.99 -2.57
N ALA A 34 -19.91 8.03 -3.91
CA ALA A 34 -18.65 8.13 -4.65
C ALA A 34 -17.89 9.42 -4.34
N ALA A 35 -18.59 10.56 -4.26
CA ALA A 35 -17.97 11.83 -3.87
C ALA A 35 -17.44 11.76 -2.43
N GLN A 36 -18.25 11.25 -1.51
CA GLN A 36 -17.84 11.08 -0.11
C GLN A 36 -16.60 10.18 0.01
N MET A 37 -16.56 9.04 -0.70
CA MET A 37 -15.44 8.10 -0.69
C MET A 37 -14.16 8.76 -1.22
N ARG A 38 -14.24 9.46 -2.36
CA ARG A 38 -13.11 10.19 -2.95
C ARG A 38 -12.57 11.24 -1.97
N ASP A 39 -13.45 12.11 -1.49
CA ASP A 39 -13.05 13.25 -0.67
C ASP A 39 -12.48 12.80 0.68
N THR A 40 -13.07 11.76 1.28
CA THR A 40 -12.57 11.14 2.52
C THR A 40 -11.21 10.48 2.28
N SER A 41 -11.03 9.74 1.18
CA SER A 41 -9.76 9.08 0.85
C SER A 41 -8.62 10.09 0.71
N ILE A 42 -8.86 11.19 0.00
CA ILE A 42 -7.86 12.26 -0.18
C ILE A 42 -7.54 12.93 1.15
N ALA A 43 -8.55 13.25 1.96
CA ALA A 43 -8.34 13.88 3.27
C ALA A 43 -7.53 12.98 4.23
N LEU A 44 -7.86 11.68 4.29
CA LEU A 44 -7.12 10.70 5.09
C LEU A 44 -5.67 10.56 4.62
N TYR A 45 -5.46 10.41 3.31
CA TYR A 45 -4.12 10.34 2.73
C TYR A 45 -3.29 11.58 3.08
N GLN A 46 -3.85 12.78 2.87
CA GLN A 46 -3.14 14.04 3.15
C GLN A 46 -2.73 14.14 4.63
N ALA A 47 -3.66 13.84 5.55
CA ALA A 47 -3.39 13.88 6.98
C ALA A 47 -2.28 12.88 7.38
N GLY A 48 -2.40 11.62 6.95
CA GLY A 48 -1.41 10.60 7.27
C GLY A 48 -0.05 10.83 6.61
N ALA A 49 -0.03 11.27 5.34
CA ALA A 49 1.20 11.59 4.63
C ALA A 49 1.93 12.78 5.26
N GLN A 50 1.22 13.80 5.75
CA GLN A 50 1.83 14.92 6.46
C GLN A 50 2.50 14.47 7.77
N ILE A 51 1.84 13.60 8.54
CA ILE A 51 2.39 13.03 9.77
C ILE A 51 3.64 12.20 9.46
N ALA A 52 3.57 11.31 8.47
CA ALA A 52 4.68 10.46 8.07
C ALA A 52 5.89 11.28 7.57
N LEU A 53 5.63 12.34 6.79
CA LEU A 53 6.67 13.21 6.26
C LEU A 53 7.44 13.91 7.37
N ALA A 54 6.75 14.38 8.43
CA ALA A 54 7.39 14.95 9.62
C ALA A 54 8.28 13.94 10.36
N LYS A 55 8.09 12.63 10.13
CA LYS A 55 8.90 11.53 10.67
C LYS A 55 9.93 11.00 9.65
N GLY A 56 10.15 11.71 8.54
CA GLY A 56 11.10 11.32 7.51
C GLY A 56 10.64 10.18 6.60
N ILE A 57 9.34 9.95 6.49
CA ILE A 57 8.76 8.91 5.62
C ILE A 57 7.83 9.56 4.60
N ILE A 58 8.09 9.30 3.32
CA ILE A 58 7.18 9.63 2.22
C ILE A 58 6.22 8.45 2.05
N ILE A 59 4.92 8.74 2.00
CA ILE A 59 3.90 7.76 1.60
C ILE A 59 3.50 8.07 0.17
N ALA A 60 3.99 7.27 -0.78
CA ALA A 60 3.77 7.52 -2.20
C ALA A 60 2.32 7.31 -2.61
N ASP A 61 1.70 6.26 -2.05
CA ASP A 61 0.30 5.89 -2.25
C ASP A 61 -0.18 4.97 -1.11
N THR A 62 -1.50 4.81 -1.01
CA THR A 62 -2.17 3.91 -0.04
C THR A 62 -3.49 3.40 -0.61
N LYS A 63 -3.90 2.21 -0.17
CA LYS A 63 -5.26 1.69 -0.34
C LYS A 63 -6.07 1.92 0.92
N PHE A 64 -7.31 2.37 0.78
CA PHE A 64 -8.32 2.35 1.84
C PHE A 64 -9.48 1.46 1.41
N GLU A 65 -10.11 0.78 2.37
CA GLU A 65 -11.39 0.10 2.14
C GLU A 65 -12.48 0.76 2.98
N PHE A 66 -13.65 0.91 2.38
CA PHE A 66 -14.83 1.43 3.05
C PHE A 66 -15.97 0.43 2.91
N GLY A 67 -16.75 0.31 3.97
CA GLY A 67 -18.02 -0.42 3.98
C GLY A 67 -19.17 0.50 4.37
N LEU A 68 -20.37 -0.07 4.36
CA LEU A 68 -21.56 0.58 4.89
C LEU A 68 -21.97 -0.13 6.18
N ASP A 69 -22.27 0.64 7.21
CA ASP A 69 -22.88 0.09 8.43
C ASP A 69 -24.37 -0.25 8.23
N ALA A 70 -25.02 -0.74 9.29
CA ALA A 70 -26.43 -1.13 9.26
C ALA A 70 -27.41 0.04 8.99
N GLN A 71 -26.94 1.29 9.08
CA GLN A 71 -27.71 2.50 8.77
C GLN A 71 -27.33 3.09 7.40
N GLY A 72 -26.49 2.41 6.63
CA GLY A 72 -26.02 2.89 5.32
C GLY A 72 -24.96 3.98 5.40
N ARG A 73 -24.30 4.18 6.56
CA ARG A 73 -23.23 5.17 6.70
C ARG A 73 -21.89 4.58 6.26
N MET A 74 -21.13 5.34 5.49
CA MET A 74 -19.77 4.96 5.08
C MET A 74 -18.84 4.91 6.30
N VAL A 75 -18.17 3.77 6.46
CA VAL A 75 -17.19 3.52 7.52
C VAL A 75 -15.87 3.08 6.92
N LEU A 76 -14.77 3.59 7.46
CA LEU A 76 -13.43 3.11 7.14
C LEU A 76 -13.25 1.70 7.72
N MET A 77 -12.66 0.80 6.94
CA MET A 77 -12.43 -0.59 7.28
C MET A 77 -11.01 -1.01 6.89
N ASP A 78 -10.69 -2.28 7.14
CA ASP A 78 -9.38 -2.89 6.87
C ASP A 78 -8.24 -2.19 7.64
N GLU A 79 -7.00 -2.55 7.35
CA GLU A 79 -5.82 -1.83 7.78
C GLU A 79 -5.67 -0.48 7.06
N VAL A 80 -5.07 0.49 7.76
CA VAL A 80 -4.98 1.88 7.31
C VAL A 80 -3.52 2.30 7.36
N MET A 81 -2.98 2.64 6.18
CA MET A 81 -1.61 3.19 6.03
C MET A 81 -0.54 2.33 6.72
N THR A 82 -0.54 1.03 6.41
CA THR A 82 0.51 0.10 6.83
C THR A 82 1.49 -0.12 5.67
N PRO A 83 2.68 -0.69 5.89
CA PRO A 83 3.59 -1.04 4.79
C PRO A 83 3.04 -2.12 3.84
N ASP A 84 1.91 -2.76 4.17
CA ASP A 84 1.23 -3.71 3.29
C ASP A 84 0.21 -3.03 2.37
N SER A 85 -0.49 -2.00 2.87
CA SER A 85 -1.48 -1.22 2.11
C SER A 85 -0.92 0.06 1.48
N SER A 86 0.35 0.40 1.75
CA SER A 86 1.00 1.64 1.30
C SER A 86 2.45 1.43 0.86
N ARG A 87 2.93 2.30 -0.03
CA ARG A 87 4.36 2.39 -0.39
C ARG A 87 5.06 3.44 0.45
N PHE A 88 5.98 3.01 1.31
CA PHE A 88 6.71 3.86 2.25
C PHE A 88 8.17 4.03 1.80
N TRP A 89 8.59 5.27 1.60
CA TRP A 89 9.97 5.61 1.21
C TRP A 89 10.65 6.46 2.28
N PRO A 90 11.93 6.20 2.62
CA PRO A 90 12.71 7.10 3.45
C PRO A 90 12.96 8.40 2.69
N LEU A 91 12.62 9.53 3.33
CA LEU A 91 12.81 10.86 2.76
C LEU A 91 14.27 11.11 2.39
N GLU A 92 15.21 10.64 3.22
CA GLU A 92 16.65 10.82 3.03
C GLU A 92 17.24 10.10 1.79
N ALA A 93 16.54 9.10 1.24
CA ALA A 93 17.03 8.32 0.10
C ALA A 93 16.14 8.43 -1.15
N TYR A 94 15.10 9.26 -1.11
CA TYR A 94 14.26 9.53 -2.27
C TYR A 94 14.95 10.50 -3.24
N ALA A 95 14.99 10.12 -4.52
CA ALA A 95 15.41 11.00 -5.61
C ALA A 95 14.53 10.74 -6.84
N GLU A 96 14.05 11.81 -7.49
CA GLU A 96 13.28 11.71 -8.72
C GLU A 96 14.05 10.96 -9.81
N GLY A 97 13.34 10.11 -10.57
CA GLY A 97 13.94 9.28 -11.63
C GLY A 97 14.67 8.03 -11.13
N SER A 98 14.71 7.79 -9.81
CA SER A 98 15.23 6.54 -9.23
C SER A 98 14.09 5.67 -8.68
N ASN A 99 14.34 4.36 -8.57
CA ASN A 99 13.46 3.47 -7.82
C ASN A 99 13.84 3.56 -6.34
N PRO A 100 13.01 4.18 -5.47
CA PRO A 100 13.42 4.46 -4.11
C PRO A 100 13.53 3.16 -3.29
N PRO A 101 14.45 3.11 -2.31
CA PRO A 101 14.41 2.04 -1.32
C PRO A 101 13.07 2.08 -0.58
N SER A 102 12.44 0.92 -0.39
CA SER A 102 11.14 0.85 0.27
C SER A 102 11.24 0.22 1.66
N TYR A 103 10.39 0.67 2.58
CA TYR A 103 10.16 0.02 3.88
C TYR A 103 9.25 -1.22 3.77
N ASP A 104 8.77 -1.53 2.56
CA ASP A 104 7.86 -2.65 2.30
C ASP A 104 8.58 -3.94 1.89
N LYS A 105 7.85 -4.82 1.19
CA LYS A 105 8.21 -6.15 0.70
C LYS A 105 9.42 -6.22 -0.24
N GLN A 106 10.21 -5.15 -0.39
CA GLN A 106 11.30 -5.08 -1.36
C GLN A 106 12.37 -6.18 -1.14
N PHE A 107 12.76 -6.49 0.10
CA PHE A 107 13.74 -7.55 0.39
C PHE A 107 13.26 -8.93 -0.08
N VAL A 108 11.99 -9.25 0.15
CA VAL A 108 11.39 -10.51 -0.31
C VAL A 108 11.26 -10.51 -1.83
N ARG A 109 10.83 -9.40 -2.44
CA ARG A 109 10.73 -9.26 -3.91
C ARG A 109 12.10 -9.47 -4.56
N ASP A 110 13.12 -8.77 -4.11
CA ASP A 110 14.49 -8.88 -4.65
C ASP A 110 15.03 -10.30 -4.51
N TRP A 111 14.80 -10.94 -3.36
CA TRP A 111 15.18 -12.32 -3.15
C TRP A 111 14.43 -13.28 -4.11
N LEU A 112 13.12 -13.09 -4.30
CA LEU A 112 12.30 -13.91 -5.21
C LEU A 112 12.70 -13.75 -6.69
N GLU A 113 13.24 -12.59 -7.10
CA GLU A 113 13.77 -12.41 -8.46
C GLU A 113 15.12 -13.13 -8.66
N GLN A 114 15.88 -13.33 -7.57
CA GLN A 114 17.20 -13.94 -7.62
C GLN A 114 17.18 -15.45 -7.37
N VAL A 115 16.21 -15.96 -6.62
CA VAL A 115 16.15 -17.37 -6.21
C VAL A 115 16.16 -18.31 -7.42
N ARG A 116 16.91 -19.40 -7.28
CA ARG A 116 16.98 -20.49 -8.26
C ARG A 116 16.45 -21.77 -7.64
N ILE A 117 15.47 -22.39 -8.30
CA ILE A 117 14.90 -23.69 -7.95
C ILE A 117 15.33 -24.66 -9.05
N ASP A 118 16.05 -25.72 -8.70
CA ASP A 118 16.62 -26.69 -9.65
C ASP A 118 17.44 -26.05 -10.79
N GLY A 119 18.18 -24.99 -10.45
CA GLY A 119 19.01 -24.23 -11.39
C GLY A 119 18.26 -23.20 -12.25
N GLN A 120 16.94 -23.06 -12.09
CA GLN A 120 16.10 -22.14 -12.88
C GLN A 120 15.51 -21.02 -12.03
N ALA A 121 15.25 -19.86 -12.64
CA ALA A 121 14.53 -18.77 -11.96
C ALA A 121 13.14 -19.23 -11.54
N TRP A 122 12.67 -18.80 -10.37
CA TRP A 122 11.31 -19.10 -9.96
C TRP A 122 10.31 -18.45 -10.93
N ASN A 123 9.39 -19.26 -11.45
CA ASN A 123 8.41 -18.87 -12.46
C ASN A 123 7.19 -18.10 -11.89
N LYS A 124 7.26 -17.68 -10.63
CA LYS A 124 6.19 -16.96 -9.91
C LYS A 124 4.90 -17.76 -9.77
N ARG A 125 4.99 -19.10 -9.78
CA ARG A 125 3.86 -20.02 -9.54
C ARG A 125 4.02 -20.77 -8.23
N ALA A 126 2.89 -21.09 -7.61
CA ALA A 126 2.87 -21.89 -6.40
C ALA A 126 3.38 -23.33 -6.66
N PRO A 127 4.03 -23.98 -5.67
CA PRO A 127 4.41 -23.41 -4.37
C PRO A 127 5.58 -22.41 -4.48
N ALA A 128 5.52 -21.33 -3.69
CA ALA A 128 6.64 -20.40 -3.58
C ALA A 128 7.82 -21.04 -2.83
N PRO A 129 9.06 -20.69 -3.15
CA PRO A 129 10.23 -21.18 -2.41
C PRO A 129 10.22 -20.67 -0.97
N GLN A 130 10.80 -21.45 -0.06
CA GLN A 130 10.92 -21.04 1.34
C GLN A 130 11.90 -19.88 1.46
N VAL A 131 11.41 -18.76 2.00
CA VAL A 131 12.23 -17.56 2.22
C VAL A 131 13.27 -17.83 3.33
N PRO A 132 14.56 -17.52 3.10
CA PRO A 132 15.62 -17.65 4.09
C PRO A 132 15.39 -16.80 5.34
N ALA A 133 15.90 -17.27 6.48
CA ALA A 133 15.69 -16.64 7.77
C ALA A 133 16.25 -15.21 7.86
N ASP A 134 17.36 -14.93 7.17
CA ASP A 134 17.98 -13.61 7.08
C ASP A 134 17.10 -12.62 6.30
N VAL A 135 16.50 -13.05 5.18
CA VAL A 135 15.54 -12.23 4.40
C VAL A 135 14.26 -11.96 5.22
N ILE A 136 13.78 -12.96 5.96
CA ILE A 136 12.64 -12.80 6.89
C ILE A 136 13.00 -11.78 7.97
N ALA A 137 14.16 -11.91 8.61
CA ALA A 137 14.61 -11.03 9.67
C ALA A 137 14.80 -9.59 9.18
N ALA A 138 15.40 -9.40 8.00
CA ALA A 138 15.59 -8.11 7.37
C ALA A 138 14.26 -7.42 7.04
N THR A 139 13.31 -8.18 6.48
CA THR A 139 11.96 -7.69 6.17
C THR A 139 11.25 -7.26 7.46
N ALA A 140 11.22 -8.12 8.48
CA ALA A 140 10.58 -7.80 9.75
C ALA A 140 11.24 -6.60 10.47
N ALA A 141 12.55 -6.42 10.33
CA ALA A 141 13.26 -5.26 10.87
C ALA A 141 12.79 -3.96 10.22
N LYS A 142 12.47 -3.95 8.92
CA LYS A 142 11.97 -2.76 8.22
C LYS A 142 10.56 -2.35 8.62
N TYR A 143 9.66 -3.32 8.81
CA TYR A 143 8.34 -3.05 9.37
C TYR A 143 8.45 -2.45 10.78
N ARG A 144 9.36 -2.98 11.63
CA ARG A 144 9.62 -2.42 12.97
C ARG A 144 10.21 -1.02 12.91
N GLU A 145 11.13 -0.75 11.98
CA GLU A 145 11.71 0.59 11.78
C GLU A 145 10.62 1.60 11.40
N ALA A 146 9.77 1.27 10.43
CA ALA A 146 8.65 2.12 10.02
C ALA A 146 7.69 2.39 11.18
N LEU A 147 7.29 1.35 11.92
CA LEU A 147 6.44 1.48 13.10
C LEU A 147 7.06 2.41 14.16
N GLN A 148 8.34 2.22 14.48
CA GLN A 148 9.05 3.03 15.46
C GLN A 148 9.10 4.50 15.04
N ARG A 149 9.48 4.80 13.80
CA ARG A 149 9.53 6.18 13.29
C ARG A 149 8.15 6.84 13.34
N LEU A 150 7.10 6.14 12.93
CA LEU A 150 5.74 6.71 12.85
C LEU A 150 5.07 6.93 14.20
N THR A 151 5.36 6.09 15.20
CA THR A 151 4.63 6.11 16.48
C THR A 151 5.37 6.82 17.61
N GLN A 152 6.63 7.20 17.42
CA GLN A 152 7.37 7.98 18.41
C GLN A 152 6.78 9.40 18.55
N PRO A 153 6.76 9.96 19.78
CA PRO A 153 6.41 11.37 19.99
C PRO A 153 7.24 12.29 19.09
N ALA A 154 6.65 13.42 18.68
CA ALA A 154 7.39 14.48 17.99
C ALA A 154 8.38 15.16 18.94
#